data_AF-A0A1W1VX92-F1
#
_entry.id   AF-A0A1W1VX92-F1
#
_cell.length_a   1.000
_cell.length_b   1.000
_cell.length_c   1.000
_cell.angle_alpha   90.00
_cell.angle_beta   90.00
_cell.angle_gamma   90.00
#
_symmetry.space_group_name_H-M   'P 1'
#
loop_
_entity.id
_entity.type
_entity.pdbx_description
1 polymer ?
#
loop_
_entity_poly.entity_id
_entity_poly.type
_entity_poly.pdbx_seq_one_letter_code
_entity_poly.pdbx_strand_id
1 'polypeptide(L)'
;MPKVKEESLLSEIANIMISTGSYIVQVETQTGEPIGWIDVLDLLRSYVDIPQREGLKARDICRPIEASDHLDVETAGEELSQWLIRDGRVLPYFISPDKSTSGLLLASEIMAELLGLKEQETQKRQAAERAYQELGEQVPLGIALVDSEGHLFYANALAQRVINGAGMVPQDLRELASSGRSKIVKLDNRHYRIGTRKMKMEPTRAPEDYSFLVIFTDVTTEYNLVEQLRSAREEAELALAVMLPDQRITLRLQSIVEYTDTYDPQTGKIKITGVISQGVYRHVINILRLIADTFRQGLMELPGMEKNTLVTAAIFHDLAKVQPELKIGDLVVPQETFEQGYLHAFRGAALAEGIYRLSPEIVEIIKYHHHNEEDLPSTFPNHLLPMYRFFRLIDGLSAAITRRNATVKITVNGSRLSVIENNPVPCYNRSFVFDLYSGKTY
;
A
#
# COMPACT_ATOMS: atom_id res chain seq x y z
N MET A 1 39.38 44.09 -24.81
CA MET A 1 39.13 45.55 -24.93
C MET A 1 40.36 46.23 -25.52
N PRO A 2 40.25 47.04 -26.58
CA PRO A 2 41.37 47.87 -27.05
C PRO A 2 41.68 49.01 -26.08
N LYS A 3 42.96 49.38 -25.99
CA LYS A 3 43.48 50.38 -25.05
C LYS A 3 44.23 51.48 -25.79
N VAL A 4 44.06 52.72 -25.36
CA VAL A 4 44.75 53.90 -25.89
C VAL A 4 45.36 54.72 -24.76
N LYS A 5 46.43 55.47 -25.05
CA LYS A 5 47.03 56.39 -24.07
C LYS A 5 46.25 57.70 -24.02
N GLU A 6 46.22 58.34 -22.86
CA GLU A 6 45.51 59.59 -22.60
C GLU A 6 45.88 60.73 -23.56
N GLU A 7 47.09 60.70 -24.10
CA GLU A 7 47.64 61.67 -25.05
C GLU A 7 47.39 61.31 -26.53
N SER A 8 46.73 60.18 -26.82
CA SER A 8 46.48 59.71 -28.18
C SER A 8 45.51 60.64 -28.92
N LEU A 9 45.73 60.85 -30.21
CA LEU A 9 44.88 61.70 -31.04
C LEU A 9 43.60 60.99 -31.44
N LEU A 10 42.54 61.75 -31.75
CA LEU A 10 41.25 61.21 -32.19
C LEU A 10 41.36 60.26 -33.40
N SER A 11 42.26 60.54 -34.35
CA SER A 11 42.51 59.69 -35.51
C SER A 11 43.10 58.33 -35.13
N GLU A 12 43.95 58.27 -34.10
CA GLU A 12 44.53 57.03 -33.58
C GLU A 12 43.46 56.19 -32.89
N ILE A 13 42.59 56.84 -32.10
CA ILE A 13 41.45 56.21 -31.44
C ILE A 13 40.50 55.61 -32.49
N ALA A 14 40.15 56.38 -33.52
CA ALA A 14 39.29 55.94 -34.62
C ALA A 14 39.88 54.73 -35.35
N ASN A 15 41.17 54.78 -35.69
CA ASN A 15 41.86 53.68 -36.35
C ASN A 15 41.88 52.40 -35.49
N ILE A 16 42.07 52.54 -34.18
CA ILE A 16 42.05 51.40 -33.26
C ILE A 16 40.64 50.81 -33.16
N MET A 17 39.60 51.62 -33.03
CA MET A 17 38.21 51.14 -33.03
C MET A 17 37.88 50.39 -34.33
N ILE A 18 38.22 50.97 -35.49
CA ILE A 18 37.93 50.38 -36.80
C ILE A 18 38.70 49.07 -37.00
N SER A 19 40.00 49.06 -36.71
CA SER A 19 40.84 47.88 -36.93
C SER A 19 40.52 46.72 -35.99
N THR A 20 40.02 47.01 -34.80
CA THR A 20 39.63 45.99 -33.81
C THR A 20 38.15 45.62 -33.89
N GLY A 21 37.36 46.34 -34.69
CA GLY A 21 35.90 46.18 -34.74
C GLY A 21 35.21 46.51 -33.41
N SER A 22 35.86 47.29 -32.54
CA SER A 22 35.37 47.62 -31.20
C SER A 22 34.58 48.93 -31.20
N TYR A 23 33.50 48.96 -30.42
CA TYR A 23 32.69 50.17 -30.23
C TYR A 23 33.14 51.03 -29.04
N ILE A 24 34.06 50.52 -28.22
CA ILE A 24 34.63 51.21 -27.06
C ILE A 24 36.15 51.01 -27.02
N VAL A 25 36.87 52.03 -26.55
CA VAL A 25 38.28 51.92 -26.14
C VAL A 25 38.43 52.35 -24.69
N GLN A 26 39.35 51.70 -23.97
CA GLN A 26 39.78 52.14 -22.64
C GLN A 26 40.91 53.15 -22.78
N VAL A 27 40.85 54.25 -22.03
CA VAL A 27 41.89 55.27 -21.95
C VAL A 27 42.73 55.04 -20.70
N GLU A 28 44.04 54.98 -20.89
CA GLU A 28 45.01 54.77 -19.82
C GLU A 28 46.01 55.92 -19.72
N THR A 29 46.51 56.18 -18.52
CA THR A 29 47.67 57.04 -18.31
C THR A 29 48.92 56.49 -19.00
N GLN A 30 49.96 57.30 -19.06
CA GLN A 30 51.30 56.84 -19.45
C GLN A 30 51.80 55.65 -18.60
N THR A 31 51.45 55.61 -17.30
CA THR A 31 51.81 54.52 -16.38
C THR A 31 50.96 53.26 -16.55
N GLY A 32 49.91 53.30 -17.39
CA GLY A 32 49.03 52.15 -17.66
C GLY A 32 47.82 52.06 -16.74
N GLU A 33 47.55 53.09 -15.93
CA GLU A 33 46.35 53.12 -15.08
C GLU A 33 45.12 53.53 -15.91
N PRO A 34 43.99 52.82 -15.78
CA PRO A 34 42.77 53.15 -16.51
C PRO A 34 42.13 54.40 -15.89
N ILE A 35 41.88 55.41 -16.72
CA ILE A 35 41.29 56.70 -16.30
C ILE A 35 39.89 56.93 -16.85
N GLY A 36 39.55 56.26 -17.95
CA GLY A 36 38.29 56.47 -18.62
C GLY A 36 38.07 55.54 -19.80
N TRP A 37 36.97 55.75 -20.50
CA TRP A 37 36.64 55.03 -21.73
C TRP A 37 35.95 55.97 -22.72
N ILE A 38 35.99 55.61 -24.00
CA ILE A 38 35.40 56.39 -25.11
C ILE A 38 34.56 55.42 -25.95
N ASP A 39 33.29 55.74 -26.19
CA ASP A 39 32.46 55.04 -27.17
C ASP A 39 32.46 55.73 -28.55
N VAL A 40 31.93 55.04 -29.57
CA VAL A 40 31.80 55.58 -30.93
C VAL A 40 30.98 56.88 -30.96
N LEU A 41 29.99 57.06 -30.08
CA LEU A 41 29.19 58.28 -30.04
C LEU A 41 29.98 59.46 -29.47
N ASP A 42 30.81 59.26 -28.45
CA ASP A 42 31.73 60.27 -27.91
C ASP A 42 32.72 60.71 -28.99
N LEU A 43 33.28 59.75 -29.73
CA LEU A 43 34.15 60.03 -30.87
C LEU A 43 33.40 60.81 -31.95
N LEU A 44 32.21 60.37 -32.38
CA LEU A 44 31.40 61.07 -33.39
C LEU A 44 31.01 62.49 -32.95
N ARG A 45 30.61 62.68 -31.68
CA ARG A 45 30.32 64.01 -31.11
C ARG A 45 31.53 64.92 -31.19
N SER A 46 32.72 64.42 -30.88
CA SER A 46 33.96 65.21 -31.02
C SER A 46 34.22 65.66 -32.48
N TYR A 47 33.76 64.87 -33.47
CA TYR A 47 33.80 65.20 -34.90
C TYR A 47 32.61 66.01 -35.41
N VAL A 48 31.60 66.30 -34.61
CA VAL A 48 30.44 67.10 -35.04
C VAL A 48 30.41 68.42 -34.28
N ASP A 49 30.59 68.38 -32.96
CA ASP A 49 30.27 69.49 -32.06
C ASP A 49 31.47 70.40 -31.72
N ILE A 50 32.72 69.97 -31.97
CA ILE A 50 33.92 70.73 -31.60
C ILE A 50 34.54 71.43 -32.82
N PRO A 51 34.58 72.78 -32.88
CA PRO A 51 35.07 73.52 -34.06
C PRO A 51 36.60 73.51 -34.26
N GLN A 52 37.38 73.28 -33.19
CA GLN A 52 38.85 73.23 -33.22
C GLN A 52 39.30 71.83 -32.76
N ARG A 53 39.58 70.96 -33.74
CA ARG A 53 39.81 69.52 -33.51
C ARG A 53 41.29 69.13 -33.51
N GLU A 54 42.13 69.98 -34.08
CA GLU A 54 43.57 69.75 -34.13
C GLU A 54 44.15 69.80 -32.72
N GLY A 55 44.66 68.66 -32.25
CA GLY A 55 45.28 68.53 -30.93
C GLY A 55 44.37 68.02 -29.81
N LEU A 56 43.11 67.67 -30.09
CA LEU A 56 42.27 66.96 -29.11
C LEU A 56 42.83 65.56 -28.82
N LYS A 57 42.93 65.25 -27.53
CA LYS A 57 43.50 63.99 -27.03
C LYS A 57 42.42 63.14 -26.39
N ALA A 58 42.71 61.85 -26.23
CA ALA A 58 41.81 60.88 -25.60
C ALA A 58 41.27 61.36 -24.24
N ARG A 59 42.14 61.97 -23.40
CA ARG A 59 41.76 62.52 -22.08
C ARG A 59 40.71 63.62 -22.13
N ASP A 60 40.62 64.35 -23.24
CA ASP A 60 39.75 65.53 -23.37
C ASP A 60 38.29 65.12 -23.68
N ILE A 61 38.08 63.87 -24.13
CA ILE A 61 36.77 63.36 -24.54
C ILE A 61 36.34 62.07 -23.84
N CYS A 62 37.22 61.45 -23.03
CA CYS A 62 36.89 60.22 -22.33
C CYS A 62 35.91 60.45 -21.18
N ARG A 63 35.02 59.48 -20.98
CA ARG A 63 34.18 59.42 -19.77
C ARG A 63 35.01 58.86 -18.62
N PRO A 64 34.97 59.47 -17.43
CA PRO A 64 35.67 58.94 -16.26
C PRO A 64 35.07 57.60 -15.85
N ILE A 65 35.90 56.72 -15.28
CA ILE A 65 35.43 55.46 -14.70
C ILE A 65 34.66 55.78 -13.41
N GLU A 66 33.39 55.40 -13.37
CA GLU A 66 32.51 55.61 -12.22
C GLU A 66 32.42 54.35 -11.33
N ALA A 67 31.93 54.51 -10.10
CA ALA A 67 31.65 53.38 -9.20
C ALA A 67 30.67 52.36 -9.82
N SER A 68 29.77 52.82 -10.68
CA SER A 68 28.82 52.00 -11.44
C SER A 68 29.46 51.20 -12.57
N ASP A 69 30.68 51.55 -13.01
CA ASP A 69 31.41 50.79 -14.03
C ASP A 69 32.17 49.59 -13.43
N HIS A 70 32.23 49.49 -12.09
CA HIS A 70 32.88 48.38 -11.41
C HIS A 70 31.93 47.17 -11.33
N LEU A 71 32.39 46.02 -11.84
CA LEU A 71 31.65 44.75 -11.81
C LEU A 71 32.57 43.60 -11.39
N ASP A 72 32.17 42.87 -10.36
CA ASP A 72 32.83 41.62 -9.98
C ASP A 72 32.21 40.45 -10.76
N VAL A 73 32.89 40.02 -11.81
CA VAL A 73 32.37 39.00 -12.74
C VAL A 73 32.34 37.60 -12.10
N GLU A 74 33.08 37.36 -11.00
CA GLU A 74 33.13 36.04 -10.35
C GLU A 74 31.95 35.77 -9.40
N THR A 75 31.29 36.81 -8.90
CA THR A 75 30.19 36.70 -7.91
C THR A 75 28.82 37.14 -8.43
N ALA A 76 28.74 37.68 -9.67
CA ALA A 76 27.58 38.38 -10.20
C ALA A 76 26.46 37.49 -10.78
N GLY A 77 25.92 36.52 -10.05
CA GLY A 77 24.74 35.77 -10.49
C GLY A 77 23.49 36.66 -10.67
N GLU A 78 22.97 37.20 -9.57
CA GLU A 78 21.79 38.09 -9.59
C GLU A 78 22.16 39.56 -9.84
N GLU A 79 23.37 39.98 -9.46
CA GLU A 79 23.83 41.36 -9.57
C GLU A 79 24.09 41.80 -11.02
N LEU A 80 24.48 40.88 -11.91
CA LEU A 80 24.70 41.16 -13.34
C LEU A 80 23.42 41.60 -14.05
N SER A 81 22.31 40.91 -13.75
CA SER A 81 21.00 41.22 -14.34
C SER A 81 20.51 42.59 -13.89
N GLN A 82 20.67 42.92 -12.60
CA GLN A 82 20.31 44.23 -12.08
C GLN A 82 21.22 45.32 -12.65
N TRP A 83 22.53 45.07 -12.78
CA TRP A 83 23.50 46.00 -13.35
C TRP A 83 23.18 46.34 -14.82
N LEU A 84 22.80 45.35 -15.64
CA LEU A 84 22.36 45.57 -17.03
C LEU A 84 21.06 46.40 -17.13
N ILE A 85 20.15 46.25 -16.17
CA ILE A 85 18.83 46.92 -16.18
C ILE A 85 18.93 48.37 -15.65
N ARG A 86 19.86 48.65 -14.73
CA ARG A 86 19.80 49.82 -13.83
C ARG A 86 19.90 51.18 -14.50
N ASP A 87 20.48 51.29 -15.70
CA ASP A 87 20.84 52.61 -16.25
C ASP A 87 20.43 52.84 -17.72
N GLY A 88 19.79 51.88 -18.40
CA GLY A 88 19.47 52.02 -19.83
C GLY A 88 20.70 52.32 -20.71
N ARG A 89 21.91 52.06 -20.20
CA ARG A 89 23.19 52.30 -20.86
C ARG A 89 23.25 51.45 -22.13
N VAL A 90 23.46 52.11 -23.26
CA VAL A 90 23.49 51.47 -24.60
C VAL A 90 24.73 50.58 -24.78
N LEU A 91 25.80 50.81 -24.02
CA LEU A 91 27.04 50.05 -24.08
C LEU A 91 27.59 49.79 -22.66
N PRO A 92 27.50 48.55 -22.15
CA PRO A 92 27.92 48.19 -20.80
C PRO A 92 29.44 47.92 -20.73
N TYR A 93 30.22 48.99 -20.59
CA TYR A 93 31.61 48.89 -20.19
C TYR A 93 31.69 48.45 -18.72
N PHE A 94 32.59 47.51 -18.42
CA PHE A 94 32.91 47.14 -17.04
C PHE A 94 34.40 47.08 -16.79
N ILE A 95 34.78 47.28 -15.53
CA ILE A 95 36.13 47.05 -15.01
C ILE A 95 36.04 46.32 -13.67
N SER A 96 36.93 45.36 -13.43
CA SER A 96 36.98 44.64 -12.17
C SER A 96 37.37 45.59 -11.03
N PRO A 97 36.97 45.31 -9.77
CA PRO A 97 37.32 46.15 -8.62
C PRO A 97 38.84 46.33 -8.42
N ASP A 98 39.63 45.31 -8.76
CA ASP A 98 41.10 45.32 -8.73
C ASP A 98 41.74 45.99 -9.97
N LYS A 99 40.92 46.47 -10.93
CA LYS A 99 41.31 47.09 -12.19
C LYS A 99 42.16 46.20 -13.12
N SER A 100 42.24 44.89 -12.84
CA SER A 100 43.03 43.94 -13.63
C SER A 100 42.35 43.57 -14.96
N THR A 101 41.02 43.61 -14.98
CA THR A 101 40.20 43.12 -16.09
C THR A 101 39.18 44.18 -16.49
N SER A 102 39.05 44.44 -17.78
CA SER A 102 37.99 45.30 -18.32
C SER A 102 37.43 44.74 -19.62
N GLY A 103 36.15 44.99 -19.86
CA GLY A 103 35.43 44.34 -20.92
C GLY A 103 34.14 45.03 -21.32
N LEU A 104 33.54 44.49 -22.37
CA LEU A 104 32.19 44.81 -22.79
C LEU A 104 31.36 43.56 -22.55
N LEU A 105 30.15 43.76 -22.04
CA LEU A 105 29.24 42.66 -21.85
C LEU A 105 28.14 42.73 -22.91
N LEU A 106 28.35 42.05 -24.03
CA LEU A 106 27.43 42.16 -25.16
C LEU A 106 26.18 41.31 -24.91
N ALA A 107 24.99 41.90 -25.10
CA ALA A 107 23.73 41.17 -24.97
C ALA A 107 23.68 39.91 -25.87
N SER A 108 24.35 39.94 -27.03
CA SER A 108 24.49 38.77 -27.92
C SER A 108 25.26 37.61 -27.29
N GLU A 109 26.27 37.89 -26.47
CA GLU A 109 27.09 36.88 -25.80
C GLU A 109 26.32 36.23 -24.65
N ILE A 110 25.63 37.03 -23.83
CA ILE A 110 24.73 36.51 -22.79
C ILE A 110 23.63 35.64 -23.41
N MET A 111 23.00 36.12 -24.48
CA MET A 111 21.93 35.37 -25.15
C MET A 111 22.44 34.05 -25.73
N ALA A 112 23.66 34.03 -26.29
CA ALA A 112 24.28 32.80 -26.78
C ALA A 112 24.53 31.80 -25.63
N GLU A 113 25.00 32.27 -24.47
CA GLU A 113 25.21 31.43 -23.29
C GLU A 113 23.89 30.89 -22.72
N LEU A 114 22.86 31.73 -22.58
CA LEU A 114 21.53 31.33 -22.13
C LEU A 114 20.88 30.30 -23.07
N LEU A 115 21.04 30.47 -24.39
CA LEU A 115 20.58 29.49 -25.36
C LEU A 115 21.33 28.15 -25.21
N GLY A 116 22.64 28.19 -24.97
CA GLY A 116 23.45 27.01 -24.68
C GLY A 116 23.00 26.28 -23.42
N LEU A 117 22.74 26.99 -22.33
CA LEU A 117 22.23 26.41 -21.08
C LEU A 117 20.84 25.81 -21.24
N LYS A 118 19.94 26.49 -21.98
CA LYS A 118 18.61 25.97 -22.30
C LYS A 118 18.65 24.69 -23.11
N GLU A 119 19.55 24.62 -24.10
CA GLU A 119 19.77 23.41 -24.89
C GLU A 119 20.28 22.26 -24.02
N GLN A 120 21.25 22.52 -23.12
CA GLN A 120 21.73 21.52 -22.17
C GLN A 120 20.65 21.01 -21.22
N GLU A 121 19.80 21.90 -20.69
CA GLU A 121 18.66 21.52 -19.85
C GLU A 121 17.70 20.63 -20.64
N THR A 122 17.36 21.02 -21.88
CA THR A 122 16.46 20.25 -22.74
C THR A 122 17.01 18.85 -23.02
N GLN A 123 18.32 18.74 -23.30
CA GLN A 123 18.98 17.46 -23.51
C GLN A 123 18.98 16.59 -22.25
N LYS A 124 19.30 17.16 -21.08
CA LYS A 124 19.27 16.44 -19.79
C LYS A 124 17.86 15.95 -19.46
N ARG A 125 16.85 16.79 -19.68
CA ARG A 125 15.45 16.43 -19.49
C ARG A 125 15.03 15.28 -20.40
N GLN A 126 15.33 15.35 -21.69
CA GLN A 126 15.04 14.27 -22.64
C GLN A 126 15.78 12.96 -22.29
N ALA A 127 17.00 13.04 -21.77
CA ALA A 127 17.75 11.88 -21.32
C ALA A 127 17.11 11.25 -20.07
N ALA A 128 16.67 12.07 -19.11
CA ALA A 128 15.97 11.60 -17.92
C ALA A 128 14.61 10.95 -18.26
N GLU A 129 13.81 11.59 -19.13
CA GLU A 129 12.53 11.05 -19.61
C GLU A 129 12.71 9.66 -20.25
N ARG A 130 13.75 9.49 -21.09
CA ARG A 130 14.10 8.18 -21.67
C ARG A 130 14.49 7.14 -20.61
N ALA A 131 15.34 7.52 -19.66
CA ALA A 131 15.76 6.61 -18.59
C ALA A 131 14.56 6.14 -17.73
N TYR A 132 13.60 7.03 -17.44
CA TYR A 132 12.39 6.66 -16.72
C TYR A 132 11.47 5.73 -17.51
N GLN A 133 11.34 5.94 -18.83
CA GLN A 133 10.59 5.03 -19.69
C GLN A 133 11.23 3.64 -19.73
N GLU A 134 12.54 3.56 -19.92
CA GLU A 134 13.29 2.29 -19.91
C GLU A 134 13.13 1.55 -18.58
N LEU A 135 13.25 2.26 -17.46
CA LEU A 135 13.03 1.69 -16.14
C LEU A 135 11.59 1.19 -15.98
N GLY A 136 10.60 1.96 -16.45
CA GLY A 136 9.19 1.59 -16.43
C GLY A 136 8.87 0.31 -17.22
N GLU A 137 9.58 0.05 -18.31
CA GLU A 137 9.42 -1.17 -19.12
C GLU A 137 10.08 -2.42 -18.50
N GLN A 138 11.12 -2.24 -17.67
CA GLN A 138 11.83 -3.35 -17.04
C GLN A 138 11.19 -3.85 -15.74
N VAL A 139 10.35 -3.03 -15.10
CA VAL A 139 9.68 -3.41 -13.86
C VAL A 139 8.63 -4.50 -14.15
N PRO A 140 8.53 -5.57 -13.33
CA PRO A 140 7.52 -6.63 -13.48
C PRO A 140 6.12 -6.18 -13.01
N LEU A 141 5.77 -4.92 -13.24
CA LEU A 141 4.49 -4.30 -12.89
C LEU A 141 3.98 -3.55 -14.12
N GLY A 142 2.68 -3.61 -14.36
CA GLY A 142 2.06 -2.67 -15.29
C GLY A 142 1.95 -1.33 -14.60
N ILE A 143 2.42 -0.26 -15.25
CA ILE A 143 2.32 1.10 -14.74
C ILE A 143 1.60 1.94 -15.78
N ALA A 144 0.54 2.62 -15.36
CA ALA A 144 -0.13 3.64 -16.14
C ALA A 144 -0.32 4.94 -15.35
N LEU A 145 -0.17 6.07 -16.01
CA LEU A 145 -0.51 7.40 -15.52
C LEU A 145 -1.77 7.86 -16.24
N VAL A 146 -2.78 8.25 -15.47
CA VAL A 146 -4.06 8.73 -16.00
C VAL A 146 -4.44 10.08 -15.41
N ASP A 147 -5.18 10.87 -16.18
CA ASP A 147 -5.75 12.14 -15.72
C ASP A 147 -6.97 11.93 -14.79
N SER A 148 -7.59 13.03 -14.38
CA SER A 148 -8.77 13.04 -13.52
C SER A 148 -10.05 12.48 -14.18
N GLU A 149 -10.07 12.40 -15.51
CA GLU A 149 -11.16 11.85 -16.33
C GLU A 149 -10.89 10.39 -16.73
N GLY A 150 -9.71 9.85 -16.42
CA GLY A 150 -9.29 8.48 -16.72
C GLY A 150 -8.58 8.31 -18.07
N HIS A 151 -8.22 9.39 -18.76
CA HIS A 151 -7.43 9.32 -19.98
C HIS A 151 -5.96 9.02 -19.69
N LEU A 152 -5.34 8.29 -20.60
CA LEU A 152 -4.01 7.73 -20.44
C LEU A 152 -2.92 8.71 -20.91
N PHE A 153 -2.03 9.11 -20.01
CA PHE A 153 -0.82 9.88 -20.34
C PHE A 153 0.34 8.98 -20.73
N TYR A 154 0.49 7.88 -20.00
CA TYR A 154 1.57 6.90 -20.18
C TYR A 154 1.10 5.54 -19.71
N ALA A 155 1.43 4.48 -20.45
CA ALA A 155 1.34 3.11 -20.00
C ALA A 155 2.54 2.34 -20.52
N ASN A 156 3.16 1.53 -19.67
CA ASN A 156 4.15 0.57 -20.12
C ASN A 156 3.47 -0.63 -20.84
N ALA A 157 4.26 -1.47 -21.50
CA ALA A 157 3.74 -2.58 -22.31
C ALA A 157 2.83 -3.54 -21.55
N LEU A 158 3.08 -3.78 -20.26
CA LEU A 158 2.22 -4.64 -19.43
C LEU A 158 0.89 -3.95 -19.11
N ALA A 159 0.90 -2.69 -18.66
CA ALA A 159 -0.34 -1.96 -18.39
C ALA A 159 -1.20 -1.83 -19.65
N GLN A 160 -0.60 -1.52 -20.79
CA GLN A 160 -1.32 -1.35 -22.04
C GLN A 160 -1.97 -2.66 -22.50
N ARG A 161 -1.28 -3.80 -22.37
CA ARG A 161 -1.87 -5.12 -22.62
C ARG A 161 -3.03 -5.43 -21.70
N VAL A 162 -2.91 -5.16 -20.40
CA VAL A 162 -3.98 -5.45 -19.43
C VAL A 162 -5.19 -4.56 -19.65
N ILE A 163 -4.99 -3.26 -19.85
CA ILE A 163 -6.07 -2.28 -20.10
C ILE A 163 -6.84 -2.66 -21.36
N ASN A 164 -6.13 -2.90 -22.47
CA ASN A 164 -6.77 -3.24 -23.75
C ASN A 164 -7.40 -4.63 -23.70
N GLY A 165 -6.69 -5.63 -23.16
CA GLY A 165 -7.16 -7.01 -23.10
C GLY A 165 -8.35 -7.20 -22.16
N ALA A 166 -8.45 -6.40 -21.10
CA ALA A 166 -9.60 -6.38 -20.20
C ALA A 166 -10.74 -5.46 -20.69
N GLY A 167 -10.58 -4.78 -21.83
CA GLY A 167 -11.58 -3.87 -22.40
C GLY A 167 -11.88 -2.66 -21.52
N MET A 168 -10.90 -2.19 -20.75
CA MET A 168 -11.09 -1.08 -19.83
C MET A 168 -11.22 0.25 -20.56
N VAL A 169 -12.26 1.01 -20.24
CA VAL A 169 -12.47 2.37 -20.75
C VAL A 169 -12.03 3.42 -19.73
N PRO A 170 -11.81 4.69 -20.12
CA PRO A 170 -11.44 5.77 -19.17
C PRO A 170 -12.34 5.85 -17.94
N GLN A 171 -13.64 5.60 -18.12
CA GLN A 171 -14.61 5.58 -17.03
C GLN A 171 -14.31 4.48 -15.97
N ASP A 172 -13.84 3.30 -16.37
CA ASP A 172 -13.43 2.24 -15.43
C ASP A 172 -12.24 2.68 -14.58
N LEU A 173 -11.27 3.35 -15.20
CA LEU A 173 -10.07 3.85 -14.53
C LEU A 173 -10.41 4.96 -13.55
N ARG A 174 -11.36 5.85 -13.92
CA ARG A 174 -11.90 6.89 -13.05
C ARG A 174 -12.64 6.32 -11.84
N GLU A 175 -13.45 5.27 -12.02
CA GLU A 175 -14.15 4.60 -10.91
C GLU A 175 -13.18 3.89 -9.94
N LEU A 176 -12.13 3.26 -10.46
CA LEU A 176 -11.08 2.67 -9.63
C LEU A 176 -10.30 3.73 -8.84
N ALA A 177 -10.07 4.89 -9.46
CA ALA A 177 -9.40 6.03 -8.84
C ALA A 177 -10.24 6.71 -7.75
N SER A 178 -11.56 6.77 -7.92
CA SER A 178 -12.47 7.42 -6.95
C SER A 178 -12.85 6.50 -5.79
N SER A 179 -12.99 5.20 -6.02
CA SER A 179 -13.40 4.22 -4.99
C SER A 179 -12.27 3.81 -4.04
N GLY A 180 -11.01 3.95 -4.46
CA GLY A 180 -9.84 3.45 -3.72
C GLY A 180 -9.82 1.92 -3.55
N ARG A 181 -10.67 1.19 -4.28
CA ARG A 181 -10.76 -0.27 -4.22
C ARG A 181 -9.89 -0.89 -5.28
N SER A 182 -9.21 -1.98 -4.91
CA SER A 182 -8.50 -2.81 -5.89
C SER A 182 -9.48 -3.72 -6.65
N LYS A 183 -9.24 -3.94 -7.95
CA LYS A 183 -10.01 -4.86 -8.80
C LYS A 183 -9.10 -5.94 -9.36
N ILE A 184 -9.61 -7.15 -9.51
CA ILE A 184 -8.88 -8.24 -10.18
C ILE A 184 -9.48 -8.44 -11.57
N VAL A 185 -8.62 -8.49 -12.59
CA VAL A 185 -9.00 -8.80 -13.97
C VAL A 185 -8.24 -10.02 -14.46
N LYS A 186 -8.88 -10.81 -15.33
CA LYS A 186 -8.28 -12.00 -15.93
C LYS A 186 -7.90 -11.70 -17.38
N LEU A 187 -6.67 -12.00 -17.76
CA LEU A 187 -6.16 -11.88 -19.13
C LEU A 187 -5.18 -13.02 -19.39
N ASP A 188 -5.32 -13.74 -20.51
CA ASP A 188 -4.41 -14.82 -20.94
C ASP A 188 -4.09 -15.85 -19.83
N ASN A 189 -5.13 -16.30 -19.11
CA ASN A 189 -5.02 -17.19 -17.94
C ASN A 189 -4.21 -16.66 -16.75
N ARG A 190 -3.90 -15.36 -16.74
CA ARG A 190 -3.31 -14.67 -15.61
C ARG A 190 -4.33 -13.76 -14.93
N HIS A 191 -4.13 -13.54 -13.63
CA HIS A 191 -4.93 -12.63 -12.83
C HIS A 191 -4.09 -11.42 -12.46
N TYR A 192 -4.59 -10.23 -12.76
CA TYR A 192 -3.92 -8.98 -12.45
C TYR A 192 -4.74 -8.18 -11.43
N ARG A 193 -4.09 -7.78 -10.33
CA ARG A 193 -4.65 -6.85 -9.36
C ARG A 193 -4.34 -5.42 -9.81
N ILE A 194 -5.37 -4.61 -9.91
CA ILE A 194 -5.31 -3.20 -10.27
C ILE A 194 -5.44 -2.38 -9.00
N GLY A 195 -4.42 -1.59 -8.68
CA GLY A 195 -4.40 -0.62 -7.58
C GLY A 195 -4.24 0.80 -8.11
N THR A 196 -4.80 1.78 -7.41
CA THR A 196 -4.72 3.20 -7.80
C THR A 196 -4.12 4.03 -6.66
N ARG A 197 -3.33 5.05 -7.02
CA ARG A 197 -2.79 6.02 -6.07
C ARG A 197 -2.88 7.43 -6.64
N LYS A 198 -3.46 8.35 -5.86
CA LYS A 198 -3.50 9.78 -6.19
C LYS A 198 -2.09 10.38 -6.16
N MET A 199 -1.71 11.09 -7.22
CA MET A 199 -0.49 11.88 -7.29
C MET A 199 -0.85 13.36 -7.43
N LYS A 200 -0.21 14.21 -6.63
CA LYS A 200 -0.25 15.66 -6.81
C LYS A 200 0.73 16.02 -7.92
N MET A 201 0.25 16.62 -9.00
CA MET A 201 1.10 17.28 -9.97
C MET A 201 1.44 18.69 -9.46
N GLU A 202 2.66 19.16 -9.68
CA GLU A 202 3.02 20.55 -9.39
C GLU A 202 2.18 21.52 -10.25
N PRO A 203 1.83 22.70 -9.71
CA PRO A 203 0.79 23.57 -10.24
C PRO A 203 1.28 24.34 -11.47
N THR A 204 1.39 23.66 -12.61
CA THR A 204 1.55 24.30 -13.93
C THR A 204 0.23 24.39 -14.69
N ARG A 205 -0.79 23.68 -14.22
CA ARG A 205 -2.21 23.79 -14.62
C ARG A 205 -3.07 23.80 -13.36
N ALA A 206 -4.34 24.16 -13.52
CA ALA A 206 -5.27 24.61 -12.49
C ALA A 206 -5.26 23.82 -11.15
N PRO A 207 -5.77 24.40 -10.04
CA PRO A 207 -5.66 23.86 -8.67
C PRO A 207 -6.24 22.44 -8.41
N GLU A 208 -6.79 21.76 -9.40
CA GLU A 208 -7.51 20.48 -9.26
C GLU A 208 -7.05 19.35 -10.20
N ASP A 209 -5.98 19.53 -10.98
CA ASP A 209 -5.48 18.49 -11.91
C ASP A 209 -4.65 17.41 -11.16
N TYR A 210 -5.34 16.48 -10.51
CA TYR A 210 -4.72 15.26 -9.99
C TYR A 210 -4.49 14.26 -11.13
N SER A 211 -3.32 13.64 -11.16
CA SER A 211 -3.07 12.42 -11.94
C SER A 211 -3.13 11.21 -11.01
N PHE A 212 -3.52 10.07 -11.56
CA PHE A 212 -3.55 8.80 -10.83
C PHE A 212 -2.50 7.85 -11.40
N LEU A 213 -1.74 7.25 -10.50
CA LEU A 213 -0.89 6.12 -10.81
C LEU A 213 -1.73 4.84 -10.68
N VAL A 214 -1.85 4.10 -11.77
CA VAL A 214 -2.51 2.80 -11.83
C VAL A 214 -1.43 1.73 -11.93
N ILE A 215 -1.44 0.79 -10.98
CA ILE A 215 -0.47 -0.30 -10.87
C ILE A 215 -1.18 -1.62 -11.12
N PHE A 216 -0.64 -2.42 -12.04
CA PHE A 216 -1.12 -3.74 -12.39
C PHE A 216 -0.10 -4.78 -11.90
N THR A 217 -0.51 -5.63 -10.95
CA THR A 217 0.36 -6.66 -10.37
C THR A 217 -0.16 -8.03 -10.78
N ASP A 218 0.71 -8.89 -11.32
CA ASP A 218 0.36 -10.29 -11.56
C ASP A 218 0.21 -11.02 -10.22
N VAL A 219 -1.01 -11.47 -9.93
CA VAL A 219 -1.40 -12.17 -8.69
C VAL A 219 -1.88 -13.58 -9.00
N THR A 220 -1.52 -14.13 -10.17
CA THR A 220 -2.00 -15.44 -10.64
C THR A 220 -1.73 -16.54 -9.64
N THR A 221 -0.52 -16.61 -9.08
CA THR A 221 -0.15 -17.64 -8.11
C THR A 221 -0.97 -17.53 -6.82
N GLU A 222 -1.11 -16.32 -6.28
CA GLU A 222 -1.90 -16.07 -5.06
C GLU A 222 -3.36 -16.45 -5.29
N TYR A 223 -3.92 -16.01 -6.43
CA TYR A 223 -5.31 -16.25 -6.78
C TYR A 223 -5.59 -17.73 -6.98
N ASN A 224 -4.73 -18.44 -7.73
CA ASN A 224 -4.87 -19.88 -7.96
C ASN A 224 -4.77 -20.67 -6.65
N LEU A 225 -3.89 -20.29 -5.73
CA LEU A 225 -3.78 -20.95 -4.42
C LEU A 225 -5.06 -20.76 -3.60
N VAL A 226 -5.61 -19.54 -3.57
CA VAL A 226 -6.88 -19.26 -2.88
C VAL A 226 -8.04 -20.06 -3.49
N GLU A 227 -8.13 -20.11 -4.81
CA GLU A 227 -9.16 -20.91 -5.50
C GLU A 227 -8.99 -22.41 -5.27
N GLN A 228 -7.77 -22.94 -5.28
CA GLN A 228 -7.49 -24.35 -4.95
C GLN A 228 -7.90 -24.68 -3.52
N LEU A 229 -7.58 -23.80 -2.56
CA LEU A 229 -7.98 -23.98 -1.17
C LEU A 229 -9.50 -23.94 -1.01
N ARG A 230 -10.18 -23.06 -1.76
CA ARG A 230 -11.64 -23.01 -1.80
C ARG A 230 -12.24 -24.29 -2.37
N SER A 231 -11.74 -24.75 -3.53
CA SER A 231 -12.19 -26.01 -4.15
C SER A 231 -11.98 -27.21 -3.23
N ALA A 232 -10.78 -27.35 -2.66
CA ALA A 232 -10.47 -28.45 -1.74
C ALA A 232 -11.37 -28.44 -0.50
N ARG A 233 -11.71 -27.24 0.01
CA ARG A 233 -12.66 -27.08 1.10
C ARG A 233 -14.08 -27.49 0.68
N GLU A 234 -14.56 -27.01 -0.46
CA GLU A 234 -15.89 -27.34 -0.99
C GLU A 234 -16.03 -28.86 -1.26
N GLU A 235 -14.98 -29.49 -1.82
CA GLU A 235 -14.91 -30.94 -2.02
C GLU A 235 -14.97 -31.70 -0.70
N ALA A 236 -14.26 -31.26 0.33
CA ALA A 236 -14.30 -31.87 1.65
C ALA A 236 -15.68 -31.71 2.32
N GLU A 237 -16.32 -30.54 2.18
CA GLU A 237 -17.67 -30.29 2.68
C GLU A 237 -18.71 -31.16 1.95
N LEU A 238 -18.58 -31.32 0.63
CA LEU A 238 -19.45 -32.19 -0.17
C LEU A 238 -19.26 -33.66 0.20
N ALA A 239 -18.02 -34.12 0.35
CA ALA A 239 -17.72 -35.48 0.78
C ALA A 239 -18.34 -35.79 2.15
N LEU A 240 -18.26 -34.85 3.10
CA LEU A 240 -18.93 -34.98 4.38
C LEU A 240 -20.46 -35.09 4.21
N ALA A 241 -21.07 -34.21 3.43
CA ALA A 241 -22.51 -34.22 3.19
C ALA A 241 -22.98 -35.55 2.56
N VAL A 242 -22.17 -36.17 1.70
CA VAL A 242 -22.46 -37.49 1.09
C VAL A 242 -22.27 -38.64 2.09
N MET A 243 -21.33 -38.53 3.03
CA MET A 243 -21.12 -39.55 4.07
C MET A 243 -22.21 -39.54 5.15
N LEU A 244 -22.98 -38.45 5.26
CA LEU A 244 -24.08 -38.38 6.20
C LEU A 244 -25.24 -39.27 5.71
N PRO A 245 -25.82 -40.12 6.58
CA PRO A 245 -26.84 -41.08 6.18
C PRO A 245 -28.16 -40.44 5.76
N ASP A 246 -28.39 -39.17 6.12
CA ASP A 246 -29.62 -38.44 5.83
C ASP A 246 -29.34 -36.96 5.55
N GLN A 247 -29.72 -36.49 4.35
CA GLN A 247 -29.56 -35.11 3.93
C GLN A 247 -30.29 -34.10 4.84
N ARG A 248 -31.35 -34.54 5.54
CA ARG A 248 -32.08 -33.71 6.51
C ARG A 248 -31.21 -33.31 7.69
N ILE A 249 -30.20 -34.12 8.05
CA ILE A 249 -29.23 -33.78 9.10
C ILE A 249 -28.42 -32.57 8.65
N THR A 250 -27.85 -32.61 7.44
CA THR A 250 -27.08 -31.49 6.87
C THR A 250 -27.90 -30.22 6.82
N LEU A 251 -29.12 -30.28 6.26
CA LEU A 251 -30.01 -29.13 6.17
C LEU A 251 -30.36 -28.57 7.56
N ARG A 252 -30.59 -29.46 8.54
CA ARG A 252 -30.86 -29.03 9.92
C ARG A 252 -29.67 -28.34 10.55
N LEU A 253 -28.47 -28.90 10.47
CA LEU A 253 -27.25 -28.28 11.01
C LEU A 253 -26.94 -26.93 10.34
N GLN A 254 -27.18 -26.82 9.02
CA GLN A 254 -27.01 -25.57 8.27
C GLN A 254 -28.06 -24.52 8.63
N SER A 255 -29.24 -24.91 9.10
CA SER A 255 -30.30 -23.98 9.51
C SER A 255 -30.02 -23.29 10.85
N ILE A 256 -29.14 -23.85 11.69
CA ILE A 256 -28.87 -23.33 13.03
C ILE A 256 -27.66 -22.40 12.97
N VAL A 257 -27.88 -21.13 13.32
CA VAL A 257 -26.86 -20.09 13.35
C VAL A 257 -26.00 -20.15 14.62
N GLU A 258 -24.84 -19.53 14.56
CA GLU A 258 -24.01 -19.23 15.72
C GLU A 258 -23.69 -17.74 15.77
N TYR A 259 -23.34 -17.23 16.93
CA TYR A 259 -23.11 -15.80 17.12
C TYR A 259 -21.65 -15.51 17.49
N THR A 260 -21.16 -14.36 17.03
CA THR A 260 -19.96 -13.73 17.60
C THR A 260 -20.40 -12.56 18.45
N ASP A 261 -19.74 -12.37 19.58
CA ASP A 261 -20.15 -11.37 20.56
C ASP A 261 -18.96 -10.75 21.29
N THR A 262 -19.24 -9.64 21.97
CA THR A 262 -18.35 -9.04 22.95
C THR A 262 -19.06 -8.94 24.27
N TYR A 263 -18.46 -9.50 25.32
CA TYR A 263 -18.96 -9.45 26.69
C TYR A 263 -18.61 -8.13 27.37
N ASP A 264 -19.59 -7.51 28.01
CA ASP A 264 -19.41 -6.36 28.91
C ASP A 264 -19.47 -6.83 30.37
N PRO A 265 -18.34 -6.86 31.09
CA PRO A 265 -18.29 -7.30 32.49
C PRO A 265 -19.09 -6.44 33.46
N GLN A 266 -19.35 -5.17 33.14
CA GLN A 266 -20.05 -4.26 34.06
C GLN A 266 -21.56 -4.52 34.05
N THR A 267 -22.11 -4.83 32.87
CA THR A 267 -23.55 -5.04 32.70
C THR A 267 -23.94 -6.52 32.65
N GLY A 268 -22.97 -7.42 32.48
CA GLY A 268 -23.20 -8.85 32.29
C GLY A 268 -23.85 -9.19 30.94
N LYS A 269 -23.95 -8.22 30.04
CA LYS A 269 -24.57 -8.36 28.72
C LYS A 269 -23.53 -8.70 27.67
N ILE A 270 -23.99 -9.34 26.60
CA ILE A 270 -23.20 -9.48 25.38
C ILE A 270 -23.77 -8.58 24.31
N LYS A 271 -22.90 -8.03 23.47
CA LYS A 271 -23.26 -7.37 22.23
C LYS A 271 -22.98 -8.28 21.06
N ILE A 272 -23.98 -8.59 20.25
CA ILE A 272 -23.80 -9.38 19.05
C ILE A 272 -23.01 -8.58 18.02
N THR A 273 -21.87 -9.11 17.59
CA THR A 273 -20.99 -8.48 16.59
C THR A 273 -21.09 -9.14 15.23
N GLY A 274 -21.65 -10.34 15.15
CA GLY A 274 -21.78 -11.10 13.93
C GLY A 274 -22.75 -12.26 14.05
N VAL A 275 -23.33 -12.63 12.90
CA VAL A 275 -24.19 -13.81 12.76
C VAL A 275 -23.50 -14.77 11.80
N ILE A 276 -23.18 -15.96 12.28
CA ILE A 276 -22.54 -17.02 11.50
C ILE A 276 -23.65 -17.89 10.92
N SER A 277 -23.94 -17.68 9.65
CA SER A 277 -24.81 -18.57 8.89
C SER A 277 -24.22 -19.99 8.85
N GLN A 278 -25.09 -21.00 9.00
CA GLN A 278 -24.67 -22.41 9.10
C GLN A 278 -23.66 -22.66 10.24
N GLY A 279 -23.81 -21.93 11.35
CA GLY A 279 -22.88 -21.93 12.47
C GLY A 279 -22.67 -23.32 13.08
N VAL A 280 -23.75 -24.04 13.36
CA VAL A 280 -23.67 -25.40 13.93
C VAL A 280 -23.04 -26.38 12.94
N TYR A 281 -23.35 -26.27 11.65
CA TYR A 281 -22.69 -27.09 10.62
C TYR A 281 -21.17 -26.89 10.61
N ARG A 282 -20.70 -25.63 10.68
CA ARG A 282 -19.27 -25.29 10.77
C ARG A 282 -18.64 -25.79 12.07
N HIS A 283 -19.36 -25.71 13.19
CA HIS A 283 -18.94 -26.26 14.48
C HIS A 283 -18.70 -27.77 14.38
N VAL A 284 -19.64 -28.53 13.82
CA VAL A 284 -19.50 -29.98 13.61
C VAL A 284 -18.31 -30.29 12.71
N ILE A 285 -18.11 -29.57 11.60
CA ILE A 285 -16.93 -29.73 10.73
C ILE A 285 -15.63 -29.52 11.52
N ASN A 286 -15.58 -28.50 12.37
CA ASN A 286 -14.41 -28.22 13.19
C ASN A 286 -14.14 -29.36 14.20
N ILE A 287 -15.17 -29.95 14.81
CA ILE A 287 -15.03 -31.15 15.65
C ILE A 287 -14.44 -32.31 14.85
N LEU A 288 -15.01 -32.61 13.68
CA LEU A 288 -14.53 -33.69 12.81
C LEU A 288 -13.08 -33.48 12.37
N ARG A 289 -12.68 -32.25 12.10
CA ARG A 289 -11.29 -31.89 11.83
C ARG A 289 -10.38 -32.19 13.02
N LEU A 290 -10.77 -31.79 14.24
CA LEU A 290 -10.01 -32.07 15.45
C LEU A 290 -9.89 -33.58 15.71
N ILE A 291 -10.96 -34.36 15.48
CA ILE A 291 -10.92 -35.83 15.54
C ILE A 291 -9.94 -36.39 14.51
N ALA A 292 -9.97 -35.90 13.27
CA ALA A 292 -9.07 -36.37 12.22
C ALA A 292 -7.60 -36.04 12.51
N ASP A 293 -7.33 -34.87 13.07
CA ASP A 293 -5.97 -34.43 13.44
C ASP A 293 -5.41 -35.24 14.60
N THR A 294 -6.21 -35.58 15.61
CA THR A 294 -5.77 -36.45 16.71
C THR A 294 -5.72 -37.92 16.32
N PHE A 295 -6.59 -38.36 15.40
CA PHE A 295 -6.55 -39.70 14.81
C PHE A 295 -5.20 -39.99 14.16
N ARG A 296 -4.69 -39.06 13.34
CA ARG A 296 -3.36 -39.20 12.69
C ARG A 296 -2.20 -39.28 13.68
N GLN A 297 -2.42 -38.89 14.94
CA GLN A 297 -1.42 -38.91 16.01
C GLN A 297 -1.58 -40.14 16.94
N GLY A 298 -2.40 -41.13 16.57
CA GLY A 298 -2.52 -42.39 17.30
C GLY A 298 -3.59 -42.40 18.41
N LEU A 299 -4.47 -41.37 18.49
CA LEU A 299 -5.43 -41.29 19.60
C LEU A 299 -6.39 -42.48 19.68
N MET A 300 -6.79 -43.06 18.54
CA MET A 300 -7.72 -44.20 18.50
C MET A 300 -7.05 -45.55 18.77
N GLU A 301 -5.73 -45.57 18.98
CA GLU A 301 -5.02 -46.77 19.44
C GLU A 301 -5.17 -46.95 20.95
N LEU A 302 -5.66 -45.93 21.65
CA LEU A 302 -5.90 -45.97 23.09
C LEU A 302 -7.15 -46.81 23.43
N PRO A 303 -7.08 -47.69 24.44
CA PRO A 303 -8.24 -48.42 24.94
C PRO A 303 -9.41 -47.48 25.32
N GLY A 304 -10.61 -47.80 24.83
CA GLY A 304 -11.82 -47.01 25.10
C GLY A 304 -12.00 -45.79 24.18
N MET A 305 -11.15 -45.60 23.16
CA MET A 305 -11.33 -44.56 22.14
C MET A 305 -11.88 -45.17 20.84
N GLU A 306 -13.16 -44.94 20.55
CA GLU A 306 -13.80 -45.46 19.34
C GLU A 306 -14.13 -44.35 18.32
N LYS A 307 -13.51 -44.46 17.14
CA LYS A 307 -13.69 -43.50 16.04
C LYS A 307 -15.15 -43.30 15.66
N ASN A 308 -15.89 -44.38 15.42
CA ASN A 308 -17.26 -44.29 14.92
C ASN A 308 -18.18 -43.62 15.95
N THR A 309 -18.03 -43.98 17.23
CA THR A 309 -18.79 -43.39 18.34
C THR A 309 -18.56 -41.88 18.44
N LEU A 310 -17.32 -41.42 18.37
CA LEU A 310 -16.99 -39.98 18.41
C LEU A 310 -17.48 -39.21 17.17
N VAL A 311 -17.28 -39.77 15.97
CA VAL A 311 -17.73 -39.13 14.72
C VAL A 311 -19.25 -39.02 14.69
N THR A 312 -19.97 -40.09 15.06
CA THR A 312 -21.42 -40.05 15.10
C THR A 312 -21.92 -39.11 16.21
N ALA A 313 -21.35 -39.15 17.42
CA ALA A 313 -21.71 -38.19 18.47
C ALA A 313 -21.51 -36.74 18.00
N ALA A 314 -20.41 -36.44 17.29
CA ALA A 314 -20.12 -35.10 16.76
C ALA A 314 -21.19 -34.61 15.80
N ILE A 315 -21.70 -35.48 14.93
CA ILE A 315 -22.74 -35.12 13.94
C ILE A 315 -24.08 -34.80 14.62
N PHE A 316 -24.43 -35.55 15.68
CA PHE A 316 -25.78 -35.51 16.25
C PHE A 316 -25.91 -34.65 17.52
N HIS A 317 -24.83 -34.33 18.25
CA HIS A 317 -24.92 -33.69 19.57
C HIS A 317 -25.71 -32.38 19.58
N ASP A 318 -25.51 -31.54 18.57
CA ASP A 318 -26.12 -30.22 18.43
C ASP A 318 -27.31 -30.18 17.46
N LEU A 319 -27.76 -31.34 16.95
CA LEU A 319 -28.83 -31.40 15.94
C LEU A 319 -30.16 -30.78 16.43
N ALA A 320 -30.41 -30.87 17.73
CA ALA A 320 -31.62 -30.38 18.40
C ALA A 320 -31.47 -28.98 19.03
N LYS A 321 -30.38 -28.27 18.75
CA LYS A 321 -30.14 -26.93 19.28
C LYS A 321 -31.16 -25.93 18.73
N VAL A 322 -31.63 -25.06 19.61
CA VAL A 322 -32.53 -23.96 19.28
C VAL A 322 -31.81 -22.66 19.60
N GLN A 323 -31.78 -21.75 18.62
CA GLN A 323 -31.12 -20.46 18.74
C GLN A 323 -32.16 -19.35 18.58
N PRO A 324 -32.08 -18.26 19.38
CA PRO A 324 -32.93 -17.09 19.21
C PRO A 324 -32.59 -16.38 17.90
N GLU A 325 -33.51 -15.57 17.36
CA GLU A 325 -33.24 -14.74 16.18
C GLU A 325 -32.65 -13.38 16.60
N LEU A 326 -31.32 -13.26 16.57
CA LEU A 326 -30.60 -12.02 16.93
C LEU A 326 -29.95 -11.34 15.72
N LYS A 327 -29.79 -10.01 15.81
CA LYS A 327 -29.13 -9.15 14.81
C LYS A 327 -27.84 -8.55 15.36
N ILE A 328 -26.97 -8.14 14.44
CA ILE A 328 -25.75 -7.40 14.78
C ILE A 328 -26.13 -6.10 15.50
N GLY A 329 -25.55 -5.88 16.67
CA GLY A 329 -25.80 -4.73 17.53
C GLY A 329 -26.73 -5.01 18.71
N ASP A 330 -27.45 -6.14 18.71
CA ASP A 330 -28.34 -6.50 19.81
C ASP A 330 -27.54 -6.67 21.12
N LEU A 331 -28.09 -6.13 22.20
CA LEU A 331 -27.57 -6.24 23.56
C LEU A 331 -28.47 -7.15 24.37
N VAL A 332 -27.97 -8.33 24.73
CA VAL A 332 -28.78 -9.37 25.36
C VAL A 332 -28.11 -9.91 26.62
N VAL A 333 -28.92 -10.40 27.56
CA VAL A 333 -28.46 -11.14 28.73
C VAL A 333 -28.36 -12.62 28.33
N PRO A 334 -27.14 -13.22 28.26
CA PRO A 334 -26.97 -14.56 27.69
C PRO A 334 -27.84 -15.63 28.36
N GLN A 335 -27.94 -15.59 29.69
CA GLN A 335 -28.65 -16.59 30.49
C GLN A 335 -30.18 -16.58 30.28
N GLU A 336 -30.73 -15.44 29.87
CA GLU A 336 -32.16 -15.27 29.58
C GLU A 336 -32.48 -15.53 28.11
N THR A 337 -31.49 -15.34 27.23
CA THR A 337 -31.68 -15.31 25.77
C THR A 337 -31.36 -16.64 25.12
N PHE A 338 -30.31 -17.32 25.58
CA PHE A 338 -29.91 -18.63 25.07
C PHE A 338 -30.46 -19.72 25.98
N GLU A 339 -30.89 -20.83 25.38
CA GLU A 339 -31.29 -21.99 26.17
C GLU A 339 -30.11 -22.60 26.92
N GLN A 340 -30.41 -23.21 28.06
CA GLN A 340 -29.41 -23.97 28.82
C GLN A 340 -28.92 -25.16 28.01
N GLY A 341 -27.60 -25.38 27.98
CA GLY A 341 -26.98 -26.36 27.08
C GLY A 341 -27.52 -27.79 27.24
N TYR A 342 -27.77 -28.24 28.47
CA TYR A 342 -28.28 -29.58 28.72
C TYR A 342 -29.65 -29.86 28.07
N LEU A 343 -30.46 -28.83 27.78
CA LEU A 343 -31.78 -29.01 27.18
C LEU A 343 -31.67 -29.53 25.74
N HIS A 344 -30.79 -28.95 24.92
CA HIS A 344 -30.61 -29.46 23.56
C HIS A 344 -29.82 -30.77 23.56
N ALA A 345 -28.91 -30.99 24.52
CA ALA A 345 -28.23 -32.27 24.67
C ALA A 345 -29.23 -33.42 24.91
N PHE A 346 -30.20 -33.22 25.81
CA PHE A 346 -31.27 -34.20 26.07
C PHE A 346 -32.18 -34.40 24.87
N ARG A 347 -32.60 -33.32 24.18
CA ARG A 347 -33.40 -33.44 22.96
C ARG A 347 -32.62 -34.15 21.84
N GLY A 348 -31.34 -33.84 21.67
CA GLY A 348 -30.45 -34.46 20.69
C GLY A 348 -30.30 -35.96 20.96
N ALA A 349 -30.12 -36.34 22.22
CA ALA A 349 -30.07 -37.74 22.64
C ALA A 349 -31.38 -38.48 22.34
N ALA A 350 -32.54 -37.87 22.63
CA ALA A 350 -33.84 -38.46 22.33
C ALA A 350 -34.06 -38.65 20.81
N LEU A 351 -33.59 -37.71 19.97
CA LEU A 351 -33.64 -37.87 18.51
C LEU A 351 -32.70 -38.97 18.04
N ALA A 352 -31.48 -39.01 18.56
CA ALA A 352 -30.47 -40.02 18.28
C ALA A 352 -30.98 -41.43 18.59
N GLU A 353 -31.60 -41.62 19.75
CA GLU A 353 -32.18 -42.89 20.17
C GLU A 353 -33.45 -43.25 19.38
N GLY A 354 -34.45 -42.36 19.36
CA GLY A 354 -35.78 -42.69 18.85
C GLY A 354 -35.88 -42.71 17.33
N ILE A 355 -35.25 -41.75 16.65
CA ILE A 355 -35.38 -41.58 15.19
C ILE A 355 -34.23 -42.28 14.47
N TYR A 356 -32.99 -42.00 14.88
CA TYR A 356 -31.81 -42.50 14.20
C TYR A 356 -31.32 -43.86 14.73
N ARG A 357 -31.91 -44.34 15.83
CA ARG A 357 -31.63 -45.66 16.43
C ARG A 357 -30.14 -45.89 16.69
N LEU A 358 -29.45 -44.86 17.16
CA LEU A 358 -28.03 -44.91 17.48
C LEU A 358 -27.78 -45.76 18.73
N SER A 359 -26.55 -46.26 18.88
CA SER A 359 -26.20 -47.12 20.02
C SER A 359 -26.26 -46.36 21.35
N PRO A 360 -26.51 -47.05 22.48
CA PRO A 360 -26.59 -46.41 23.79
C PRO A 360 -25.36 -45.58 24.15
N GLU A 361 -24.16 -46.02 23.76
CA GLU A 361 -22.91 -45.33 24.02
C GLU A 361 -22.86 -43.95 23.36
N ILE A 362 -23.34 -43.84 22.11
CA ILE A 362 -23.43 -42.58 21.37
C ILE A 362 -24.46 -41.67 22.02
N VAL A 363 -25.62 -42.24 22.39
CA VAL A 363 -26.71 -41.51 23.06
C VAL A 363 -26.22 -40.92 24.38
N GLU A 364 -25.48 -41.66 25.20
CA GLU A 364 -24.92 -41.19 26.47
C GLU A 364 -23.93 -40.02 26.29
N ILE A 365 -23.03 -40.10 25.30
CA ILE A 365 -22.11 -38.98 25.00
C ILE A 365 -22.88 -37.74 24.58
N ILE A 366 -23.86 -37.87 23.67
CA ILE A 366 -24.71 -36.76 23.24
C ILE A 366 -25.50 -36.19 24.42
N LYS A 367 -26.07 -37.05 25.27
CA LYS A 367 -26.94 -36.65 26.36
C LYS A 367 -26.20 -35.81 27.41
N TYR A 368 -24.94 -36.16 27.68
CA TYR A 368 -24.20 -35.59 28.79
C TYR A 368 -23.08 -34.62 28.40
N HIS A 369 -22.81 -34.34 27.12
CA HIS A 369 -21.66 -33.50 26.70
C HIS A 369 -21.57 -32.10 27.33
N HIS A 370 -22.67 -31.52 27.84
CA HIS A 370 -22.65 -30.25 28.58
C HIS A 370 -22.51 -30.36 30.10
N HIS A 371 -22.51 -31.57 30.67
CA HIS A 371 -22.40 -31.79 32.11
C HIS A 371 -20.94 -31.76 32.54
N ASN A 372 -20.65 -31.48 33.81
CA ASN A 372 -19.34 -31.83 34.35
C ASN A 372 -19.26 -33.32 34.63
N GLU A 373 -18.05 -33.84 34.78
CA GLU A 373 -17.87 -35.26 35.09
C GLU A 373 -18.47 -35.63 36.45
N GLU A 374 -18.42 -34.71 37.42
CA GLU A 374 -19.02 -34.87 38.75
C GLU A 374 -20.55 -34.87 38.73
N ASP A 375 -21.15 -34.31 37.67
CA ASP A 375 -22.61 -34.23 37.49
C ASP A 375 -23.16 -35.44 36.72
N LEU A 376 -22.31 -36.38 36.30
CA LEU A 376 -22.74 -37.59 35.60
C LEU A 376 -23.53 -38.52 36.54
N PRO A 377 -24.57 -39.21 36.03
CA PRO A 377 -25.27 -40.20 36.84
C PRO A 377 -24.33 -41.36 37.19
N SER A 378 -24.55 -41.99 38.34
CA SER A 378 -23.80 -43.18 38.76
C SER A 378 -23.92 -44.38 37.80
N THR A 379 -24.91 -44.33 36.90
CA THR A 379 -25.13 -45.31 35.83
C THR A 379 -24.35 -45.02 34.55
N PHE A 380 -23.65 -43.89 34.45
CA PHE A 380 -22.88 -43.54 33.26
C PHE A 380 -21.76 -44.57 33.04
N PRO A 381 -21.58 -45.14 31.82
CA PRO A 381 -20.61 -46.20 31.63
C PRO A 381 -19.16 -45.71 31.75
N ASN A 382 -18.43 -46.22 32.74
CA ASN A 382 -17.03 -45.82 33.02
C ASN A 382 -16.09 -45.96 31.82
N HIS A 383 -16.32 -46.94 30.95
CA HIS A 383 -15.50 -47.15 29.76
C HIS A 383 -15.64 -46.03 28.71
N LEU A 384 -16.70 -45.21 28.78
CA LEU A 384 -16.92 -44.06 27.90
C LEU A 384 -16.24 -42.78 28.40
N LEU A 385 -15.76 -42.74 29.65
CA LEU A 385 -15.16 -41.53 30.24
C LEU A 385 -14.03 -40.91 29.38
N PRO A 386 -13.09 -41.68 28.79
CA PRO A 386 -12.06 -41.10 27.93
C PRO A 386 -12.64 -40.41 26.69
N MET A 387 -13.60 -41.05 26.01
CA MET A 387 -14.29 -40.46 24.86
C MET A 387 -15.12 -39.26 25.26
N TYR A 388 -15.86 -39.33 26.36
CA TYR A 388 -16.64 -38.23 26.89
C TYR A 388 -15.78 -37.00 27.18
N ARG A 389 -14.66 -37.18 27.90
CA ARG A 389 -13.69 -36.13 28.21
C ARG A 389 -13.11 -35.52 26.94
N PHE A 390 -12.70 -36.37 25.99
CA PHE A 390 -12.20 -35.90 24.70
C PHE A 390 -13.27 -35.14 23.92
N PHE A 391 -14.50 -35.63 23.89
CA PHE A 391 -15.63 -35.02 23.19
C PHE A 391 -15.96 -33.63 23.74
N ARG A 392 -16.01 -33.48 25.07
CA ARG A 392 -16.20 -32.18 25.73
C ARG A 392 -15.09 -31.20 25.40
N LEU A 393 -13.84 -31.68 25.40
CA LEU A 393 -12.68 -30.86 25.05
C LEU A 393 -12.80 -30.32 23.62
N ILE A 394 -13.07 -31.19 22.64
CA ILE A 394 -13.13 -30.78 21.23
C ILE A 394 -14.39 -29.96 20.90
N ASP A 395 -15.51 -30.19 21.59
CA ASP A 395 -16.71 -29.34 21.50
C ASP A 395 -16.43 -27.89 21.95
N GLY A 396 -15.75 -27.73 23.09
CA GLY A 396 -15.33 -26.40 23.55
C GLY A 396 -14.34 -25.72 22.59
N LEU A 397 -13.38 -26.49 22.06
CA LEU A 397 -12.37 -25.98 21.12
C LEU A 397 -12.98 -25.64 19.75
N SER A 398 -13.93 -26.42 19.24
CA SER A 398 -14.62 -26.13 17.98
C SER A 398 -15.53 -24.90 18.09
N ALA A 399 -16.16 -24.68 19.25
CA ALA A 399 -16.88 -23.44 19.51
C ALA A 399 -15.94 -22.23 19.48
N ALA A 400 -14.72 -22.36 20.01
CA ALA A 400 -13.67 -21.33 19.92
C ALA A 400 -13.29 -21.01 18.48
N ILE A 401 -13.02 -22.04 17.67
CA ILE A 401 -12.69 -21.89 16.24
C ILE A 401 -13.85 -21.20 15.51
N THR A 402 -15.09 -21.61 15.78
CA THR A 402 -16.27 -21.16 15.07
C THR A 402 -16.63 -19.71 15.40
N ARG A 403 -16.71 -19.37 16.69
CA ARG A 403 -17.21 -18.06 17.17
C ARG A 403 -16.12 -17.00 17.31
N ARG A 404 -14.87 -17.39 17.52
CA ARG A 404 -13.76 -16.47 17.81
C ARG A 404 -12.62 -16.54 16.80
N ASN A 405 -12.76 -17.36 15.76
CA ASN A 405 -11.71 -17.62 14.77
C ASN A 405 -10.38 -18.04 15.43
N ALA A 406 -10.49 -18.84 16.51
CA ALA A 406 -9.32 -19.36 17.22
C ALA A 406 -8.53 -20.35 16.36
N THR A 407 -7.21 -20.33 16.51
CA THR A 407 -6.31 -21.36 15.99
C THR A 407 -6.00 -22.36 17.10
N VAL A 408 -6.34 -23.63 16.88
CA VAL A 408 -6.17 -24.70 17.87
C VAL A 408 -5.17 -25.73 17.35
N LYS A 409 -4.26 -26.15 18.21
CA LYS A 409 -3.36 -27.29 17.98
C LYS A 409 -3.47 -28.27 19.14
N ILE A 410 -3.73 -29.54 18.82
CA ILE A 410 -3.72 -30.64 19.79
C ILE A 410 -2.56 -31.57 19.44
N THR A 411 -1.69 -31.85 20.42
CA THR A 411 -0.61 -32.83 20.29
C THR A 411 -0.91 -34.03 21.19
N VAL A 412 -0.92 -35.24 20.62
CA VAL A 412 -1.23 -36.48 21.35
C VAL A 412 0.07 -37.15 21.81
N ASN A 413 0.17 -37.48 23.09
CA ASN A 413 1.27 -38.28 23.66
C ASN A 413 0.71 -39.31 24.65
N GLY A 414 0.42 -40.52 24.15
CA GLY A 414 -0.34 -41.52 24.89
C GLY A 414 -1.71 -40.97 25.29
N SER A 415 -2.08 -41.09 26.57
CA SER A 415 -3.34 -40.55 27.11
C SER A 415 -3.35 -39.03 27.31
N ARG A 416 -2.22 -38.34 27.12
CA ARG A 416 -2.09 -36.91 27.38
C ARG A 416 -2.22 -36.10 26.10
N LEU A 417 -3.06 -35.08 26.16
CA LEU A 417 -3.31 -34.12 25.10
C LEU A 417 -2.71 -32.77 25.47
N SER A 418 -1.70 -32.30 24.74
CA SER A 418 -1.22 -30.93 24.85
C SER A 418 -2.04 -30.04 23.93
N VAL A 419 -2.78 -29.09 24.50
CA VAL A 419 -3.66 -28.18 23.78
C VAL A 419 -3.05 -26.78 23.77
N ILE A 420 -3.04 -26.16 22.59
CA ILE A 420 -2.69 -24.75 22.41
C ILE A 420 -3.84 -24.10 21.65
N GLU A 421 -4.50 -23.13 22.29
CA GLU A 421 -5.58 -22.32 21.73
C GLU A 421 -5.12 -20.86 21.63
N ASN A 422 -5.00 -20.35 20.41
CA ASN A 422 -4.64 -18.97 20.11
C ASN A 422 -5.86 -18.22 19.55
N ASN A 423 -6.32 -17.19 20.25
CA ASN A 423 -7.44 -16.36 19.88
C ASN A 423 -6.94 -14.99 19.38
N PRO A 424 -7.69 -14.32 18.47
CA PRO A 424 -7.43 -12.92 18.10
C PRO A 424 -7.46 -11.96 19.30
N VAL A 425 -8.23 -12.31 20.34
CA VAL A 425 -8.26 -11.59 21.61
C VAL A 425 -7.42 -12.38 22.63
N PRO A 426 -6.24 -11.87 23.04
CA PRO A 426 -5.26 -12.64 23.81
C PRO A 426 -5.73 -13.18 25.17
N CYS A 427 -6.73 -12.56 25.80
CA CYS A 427 -7.23 -13.00 27.11
C CYS A 427 -7.89 -14.39 27.07
N TYR A 428 -8.22 -14.89 25.88
CA TYR A 428 -8.75 -16.22 25.68
C TYR A 428 -7.68 -17.27 25.31
N ASN A 429 -6.41 -16.88 25.19
CA ASN A 429 -5.35 -17.83 24.87
C ASN A 429 -5.16 -18.84 26.01
N ARG A 430 -5.02 -20.12 25.66
CA ARG A 430 -4.85 -21.21 26.63
C ARG A 430 -3.78 -22.16 26.15
N SER A 431 -2.98 -22.66 27.09
CA SER A 431 -2.12 -23.81 26.88
C SER A 431 -2.14 -24.68 28.13
N PHE A 432 -2.44 -25.96 27.95
CA PHE A 432 -2.54 -26.93 29.04
C PHE A 432 -2.32 -28.35 28.53
N VAL A 433 -2.05 -29.26 29.46
CA VAL A 433 -1.99 -30.71 29.18
C VAL A 433 -3.14 -31.40 29.88
N PHE A 434 -3.89 -32.23 29.16
CA PHE A 434 -5.06 -32.92 29.68
C PHE A 434 -4.90 -34.44 29.54
N ASP A 435 -5.04 -35.18 30.64
CA ASP A 435 -4.97 -36.64 30.64
C ASP A 435 -6.39 -37.25 30.52
N LEU A 436 -6.64 -37.95 29.41
CA LEU A 436 -7.95 -38.53 29.09
C LEU A 436 -8.41 -39.61 30.07
N TYR A 437 -7.49 -40.33 30.73
CA TYR A 437 -7.87 -41.41 31.65
C TYR A 437 -8.06 -40.94 33.08
N SER A 438 -7.33 -39.91 33.51
CA SER A 438 -7.51 -39.37 34.86
C SER A 438 -8.42 -38.14 34.92
N GLY A 439 -8.72 -37.50 33.79
CA GLY A 439 -9.47 -36.24 33.74
C GLY A 439 -8.71 -35.05 34.32
N LYS A 440 -7.40 -35.15 34.52
CA LYS A 440 -6.58 -34.11 35.17
C LYS A 440 -5.97 -33.18 34.13
N THR A 441 -5.93 -31.89 34.48
CA THR A 441 -5.29 -30.83 33.70
C THR A 441 -4.02 -30.35 34.39
N TYR A 442 -2.94 -30.15 33.62
CA TYR A 442 -1.61 -29.73 34.06
C TYR A 442 -1.15 -28.47 33.34
#